data_AF-A0A534MY07-F1
#
_entry.id   AF-A0A534MY07-F1
#
_cell.length_a   1.000
_cell.length_b   1.000
_cell.length_c   1.000
_cell.angle_alpha   90.00
_cell.angle_beta   90.00
_cell.angle_gamma   90.00
#
_symmetry.space_group_name_H-M   'P 1'
#
loop_
_entity.id
_entity.type
_entity.pdbx_description
1 polymer ?
#
loop_
_entity_poly.entity_id
_entity_poly.type
_entity_poly.pdbx_seq_one_letter_code
_entity_poly.pdbx_strand_id
1 'polypeptide(L)'
;MDNGRATSVGFLKSSKVRNAEEAIGQSEGLLTVLRLTQADIKPAEDALLIAKRFFDSNQFAKAFHAAKKAESLAITLDERFGVYQKAAKGLQSRIDSMRRLGLRTQELETLLARAEKKVLSGIWDSGAFVPNYLEARILVEQAEQEGRAFQERAERASNGIFLAELAIESLGEMTGPADPETFAQGATSALEESLHEATRQLALGDAEGATQVAKDIEEKATSLKKQYLDSTKSLDATEAQMTYLRGEGVLTNGLEAEIKTARDMLEKGLIEAAGAMAVRLRGGVDAVGNASRKATTGVADAEVLYARLKREGFHSYEAEVALRDARRSIREGNYSRAVEYLERALHAFARRTNAREALGRAIEEARKRVQFLRGSGLSFLPDIQEVLTRAEREFHQGNFVGSSEDLRLATVLLDQVTRAPNGKN
;
A
#
# COMPACT_ATOMS: atom_id res chain seq x y z
N MET A 1 80.23 71.58 -6.34
CA MET A 1 79.05 70.69 -6.29
C MET A 1 79.54 69.28 -6.04
N ASP A 2 79.60 68.77 -4.79
CA ASP A 2 79.61 67.31 -4.54
C ASP A 2 79.41 66.89 -3.06
N ASN A 3 78.52 67.56 -2.30
CA ASN A 3 78.28 67.24 -0.87
C ASN A 3 76.89 66.63 -0.57
N GLY A 4 76.14 66.19 -1.59
CA GLY A 4 74.79 65.64 -1.43
C GLY A 4 74.69 64.11 -1.27
N ARG A 5 75.76 63.36 -1.59
CA ARG A 5 75.72 61.88 -1.65
C ARG A 5 76.17 61.16 -0.38
N ALA A 6 77.03 61.76 0.46
CA ALA A 6 77.54 61.11 1.67
C ALA A 6 76.54 61.15 2.85
N THR A 7 75.74 62.21 2.95
CA THR A 7 74.73 62.37 4.01
C THR A 7 73.47 61.54 3.76
N SER A 8 73.04 61.38 2.50
CA SER A 8 71.87 60.58 2.13
C SER A 8 72.07 59.08 2.38
N VAL A 9 73.27 58.54 2.16
CA VAL A 9 73.59 57.13 2.44
C VAL A 9 73.61 56.83 3.95
N GLY A 10 74.11 57.76 4.77
CA GLY A 10 74.10 57.64 6.24
C GLY A 10 72.68 57.68 6.82
N PHE A 11 71.83 58.58 6.33
CA PHE A 11 70.43 58.71 6.76
C PHE A 11 69.56 57.50 6.36
N LEU A 12 69.80 56.94 5.17
CA LEU A 12 69.12 55.73 4.71
C LEU A 12 69.57 54.48 5.49
N LYS A 13 70.84 54.43 5.90
CA LYS A 13 71.37 53.33 6.73
C LYS A 13 70.83 53.41 8.16
N SER A 14 70.78 54.60 8.77
CA SER A 14 70.20 54.77 10.11
C SER A 14 68.69 54.49 10.14
N SER A 15 67.95 54.90 9.11
CA SER A 15 66.52 54.58 8.97
C SER A 15 66.27 53.08 8.83
N LYS A 16 67.07 52.36 8.03
CA LYS A 16 66.93 50.89 7.87
C LYS A 16 67.23 50.12 9.16
N VAL A 17 68.22 50.57 9.93
CA VAL A 17 68.55 49.99 11.25
C VAL A 17 67.37 50.15 12.20
N ARG A 18 66.87 51.39 12.35
CA ARG A 18 65.75 51.69 13.25
C ARG A 18 64.47 50.94 12.87
N ASN A 19 64.13 50.88 11.58
CA ASN A 19 62.94 50.15 11.12
C ASN A 19 63.05 48.64 11.39
N ALA A 20 64.25 48.05 11.25
CA ALA A 20 64.46 46.63 11.54
C ALA A 20 64.40 46.34 13.03
N GLU A 21 64.97 47.21 13.87
CA GLU A 21 64.92 47.12 15.33
C GLU A 21 63.49 47.26 15.86
N GLU A 22 62.74 48.25 15.38
CA GLU A 22 61.32 48.44 15.72
C GLU A 22 60.48 47.23 15.30
N ALA A 23 60.71 46.66 14.10
CA ALA A 23 59.98 45.47 13.65
C ALA A 23 60.28 44.22 14.48
N ILE A 24 61.54 44.03 14.91
CA ILE A 24 61.93 42.94 15.81
C ILE A 24 61.25 43.13 17.18
N GLY A 25 61.31 44.33 17.75
CA GLY A 25 60.68 44.63 19.04
C GLY A 25 59.15 44.47 19.02
N GLN A 26 58.49 44.87 17.93
CA GLN A 26 57.05 44.62 17.72
C GLN A 26 56.72 43.13 17.69
N SER A 27 57.51 42.36 16.92
CA SER A 27 57.32 40.91 16.79
C SER A 27 57.56 40.18 18.11
N GLU A 28 58.56 40.61 18.89
CA GLU A 28 58.82 40.10 20.24
C GLU A 28 57.67 40.39 21.21
N GLY A 29 57.17 41.63 21.22
CA GLY A 29 56.03 42.02 22.04
C GLY A 29 54.80 41.18 21.72
N LEU A 30 54.49 41.02 20.43
CA LEU A 30 53.38 40.18 19.97
C LEU A 30 53.55 38.72 20.39
N LEU A 31 54.72 38.11 20.13
CA LEU A 31 54.97 36.72 20.51
C LEU A 31 54.89 36.51 22.02
N THR A 32 55.30 37.50 22.83
CA THR A 32 55.17 37.43 24.29
C THR A 32 53.71 37.38 24.73
N VAL A 33 52.83 38.15 24.08
CA VAL A 33 51.38 38.09 24.34
C VAL A 33 50.80 36.76 23.86
N LEU A 34 51.17 36.31 22.66
CA LEU A 34 50.64 35.06 22.08
C LEU A 34 51.14 33.80 22.79
N ARG A 35 52.26 33.83 23.52
CA ARG A 35 52.68 32.74 24.42
C ARG A 35 51.68 32.41 25.51
N LEU A 36 50.76 33.34 25.82
CA LEU A 36 49.67 33.10 26.77
C LEU A 36 48.54 32.26 26.15
N THR A 37 48.51 32.11 24.82
CA THR A 37 47.58 31.22 24.13
C THR A 37 48.15 29.80 24.02
N GLN A 38 47.27 28.82 23.77
CA GLN A 38 47.69 27.42 23.58
C GLN A 38 48.14 27.11 22.14
N ALA A 39 48.21 28.12 21.27
CA ALA A 39 48.65 27.94 19.90
C ALA A 39 50.14 27.60 19.85
N ASP A 40 50.52 26.59 19.07
CA ASP A 40 51.93 26.34 18.79
C ASP A 40 52.49 27.42 17.85
N ILE A 41 53.13 28.42 18.45
CA ILE A 41 53.77 29.56 17.79
C ILE A 41 55.28 29.39 17.61
N LYS A 42 55.86 28.22 17.93
CA LYS A 42 57.30 27.95 17.74
C LYS A 42 57.82 28.30 16.33
N PRO A 43 57.08 28.03 15.24
CA PRO A 43 57.56 28.40 13.91
C PRO A 43 57.72 29.91 13.72
N ALA A 44 56.93 30.73 14.43
CA ALA A 44 57.08 32.19 14.43
C ALA A 44 58.27 32.63 15.30
N GLU A 45 58.51 31.95 16.42
CA GLU A 45 59.70 32.16 17.26
C GLU A 45 61.00 31.86 16.51
N ASP A 46 61.03 30.76 15.75
CA ASP A 46 62.15 30.39 14.88
C ASP A 46 62.41 31.44 13.79
N ALA A 47 61.34 31.96 13.17
CA ALA A 47 61.43 33.03 12.18
C ALA A 47 61.96 34.35 12.79
N LEU A 48 61.56 34.68 14.02
CA LEU A 48 62.09 35.83 14.75
C LEU A 48 63.58 35.66 15.10
N LEU A 49 64.00 34.44 15.46
CA LEU A 49 65.41 34.14 15.74
C LEU A 49 66.27 34.31 14.48
N ILE A 50 65.75 33.93 13.31
CA ILE A 50 66.39 34.23 12.01
C ILE A 50 66.47 35.74 11.76
N ALA A 51 65.43 36.51 12.09
CA ALA A 51 65.44 37.96 11.95
C ALA A 51 66.54 38.62 12.80
N LYS A 52 66.71 38.18 14.06
CA LYS A 52 67.79 38.63 14.95
C LYS A 52 69.17 38.31 14.38
N ARG A 53 69.39 37.09 13.87
CA ARG A 53 70.66 36.72 13.23
C ARG A 53 71.00 37.59 12.02
N PHE A 54 70.00 37.97 11.22
CA PHE A 54 70.21 38.91 10.11
C PHE A 54 70.54 40.33 10.60
N PHE A 55 69.94 40.75 11.72
CA PHE A 55 70.24 42.04 12.35
C PHE A 55 71.68 42.08 12.85
N ASP A 56 72.12 41.04 13.57
CA ASP A 56 73.50 40.88 14.08
C ASP A 56 74.54 40.86 12.93
N SER A 57 74.14 40.33 11.76
CA SER A 57 74.97 40.29 10.56
C SER A 57 74.93 41.58 9.72
N ASN A 58 74.35 42.67 10.24
CA ASN A 58 74.14 43.95 9.55
C ASN A 58 73.29 43.88 8.26
N GLN A 59 72.50 42.81 8.07
CA GLN A 59 71.61 42.61 6.92
C GLN A 59 70.21 43.18 7.21
N PHE A 60 70.12 44.47 7.53
CA PHE A 60 68.92 45.11 8.08
C PHE A 60 67.64 44.96 7.24
N ALA A 61 67.75 44.97 5.91
CA ALA A 61 66.58 44.74 5.04
C ALA A 61 66.02 43.32 5.18
N LYS A 62 66.89 42.31 5.27
CA LYS A 62 66.46 40.92 5.49
C LYS A 62 65.94 40.70 6.90
N ALA A 63 66.54 41.35 7.90
CA ALA A 63 66.06 41.34 9.28
C ALA A 63 64.63 41.90 9.37
N PHE A 64 64.36 43.05 8.75
CA PHE A 64 63.03 43.64 8.69
C PHE A 64 62.00 42.70 8.05
N HIS A 65 62.31 42.12 6.88
CA HIS A 65 61.38 41.19 6.21
C HIS A 65 61.17 39.89 7.00
N ALA A 66 62.20 39.36 7.64
CA ALA A 66 62.09 38.18 8.49
C ALA A 66 61.26 38.46 9.76
N ALA A 67 61.41 39.63 10.38
CA ALA A 67 60.59 40.05 11.52
C ALA A 67 59.11 40.20 11.11
N LYS A 68 58.82 40.89 10.00
CA LYS A 68 57.45 41.00 9.48
C LYS A 68 56.83 39.65 9.10
N LYS A 69 57.64 38.71 8.63
CA LYS A 69 57.21 37.32 8.38
C LYS A 69 56.91 36.57 9.69
N ALA A 70 57.71 36.76 10.74
CA ALA A 70 57.46 36.18 12.05
C ALA A 70 56.14 36.71 12.65
N GLU A 71 55.91 38.02 12.55
CA GLU A 71 54.67 38.67 12.97
C GLU A 71 53.45 38.11 12.23
N SER A 72 53.47 38.06 10.89
CA SER A 72 52.34 37.54 10.10
C SER A 72 52.09 36.06 10.36
N LEU A 73 53.14 35.28 10.55
CA LEU A 73 53.05 33.86 10.86
C LEU A 73 52.47 33.63 12.26
N ALA A 74 52.84 34.45 13.25
CA ALA A 74 52.28 34.37 14.60
C ALA A 74 50.77 34.67 14.61
N ILE A 75 50.35 35.75 13.96
CA ILE A 75 48.92 36.14 13.86
C ILE A 75 48.12 35.04 13.17
N THR A 76 48.58 34.57 12.01
CA THR A 76 47.87 33.54 11.24
C THR A 76 47.78 32.21 11.97
N LEU A 77 48.81 31.81 12.75
CA LEU A 77 48.75 30.59 13.55
C LEU A 77 47.78 30.72 14.72
N ASP A 78 47.76 31.85 15.42
CA ASP A 78 46.82 32.08 16.52
C ASP A 78 45.37 32.10 16.02
N GLU A 79 45.09 32.80 14.91
CA GLU A 79 43.79 32.81 14.26
C GLU A 79 43.36 31.40 13.84
N ARG A 80 44.23 30.67 13.14
CA ARG A 80 43.94 29.29 12.69
C ARG A 80 43.69 28.36 13.89
N PHE A 81 44.49 28.47 14.95
CA PHE A 81 44.32 27.71 16.18
C PHE A 81 42.99 28.03 16.86
N GLY A 82 42.64 29.31 17.02
CA GLY A 82 41.40 29.73 17.66
C GLY A 82 40.16 29.16 16.96
N VAL A 83 40.15 29.20 15.62
CA VAL A 83 39.04 28.62 14.84
C VAL A 83 39.00 27.10 14.94
N TYR A 84 40.15 26.43 14.84
CA TYR A 84 40.24 24.97 15.05
C TYR A 84 39.75 24.56 16.44
N GLN A 85 40.20 25.25 17.50
CA GLN A 85 39.84 24.93 18.88
C GLN A 85 38.34 25.12 19.11
N LYS A 86 37.74 26.16 18.51
CA LYS A 86 36.28 26.36 18.53
C LYS A 86 35.54 25.19 17.87
N ALA A 87 36.00 24.75 16.70
CA ALA A 87 35.42 23.59 16.01
C ALA A 87 35.56 22.30 16.84
N ALA A 88 36.74 22.05 17.40
CA ALA A 88 37.02 20.88 18.24
C ALA A 88 36.14 20.84 19.50
N LYS A 89 35.97 21.97 20.17
CA LYS A 89 35.02 22.10 21.30
C LYS A 89 33.56 21.89 20.86
N GLY A 90 33.20 22.34 19.67
CA GLY A 90 31.89 22.07 19.06
C GLY A 90 31.63 20.58 18.86
N LEU A 91 32.57 19.87 18.22
CA LEU A 91 32.49 18.42 18.03
C LEU A 91 32.49 17.65 19.36
N GLN A 92 33.31 18.06 20.34
CA GLN A 92 33.31 17.43 21.67
C GLN A 92 31.94 17.59 22.36
N SER A 93 31.37 18.79 22.31
CA SER A 93 30.03 19.05 22.87
C SER A 93 28.95 18.21 22.18
N ARG A 94 29.08 17.99 20.86
CA ARG A 94 28.20 17.10 20.09
C ARG A 94 28.33 15.65 20.55
N ILE A 95 29.55 15.15 20.67
CA ILE A 95 29.84 13.80 21.19
C ILE A 95 29.20 13.62 22.57
N ASP A 96 29.37 14.58 23.48
CA ASP A 96 28.81 14.48 24.83
C ASP A 96 27.27 14.53 24.81
N SER A 97 26.68 15.33 23.92
CA SER A 97 25.23 15.34 23.71
C SER A 97 24.71 14.00 23.18
N MET A 98 25.34 13.46 22.14
CA MET A 98 24.98 12.16 21.56
C MET A 98 25.14 11.02 22.58
N ARG A 99 26.20 11.05 23.39
CA ARG A 99 26.42 10.05 24.46
C ARG A 99 25.32 10.09 25.52
N ARG A 100 24.82 11.28 25.90
CA ARG A 100 23.69 11.42 26.83
C ARG A 100 22.39 10.83 26.27
N LEU A 101 22.23 10.88 24.95
CA LEU A 101 21.11 10.28 24.24
C LEU A 101 21.30 8.78 23.95
N GLY A 102 22.41 8.17 24.40
CA GLY A 102 22.72 6.77 24.13
C GLY A 102 23.10 6.48 22.68
N LEU A 103 23.37 7.51 21.88
CA LEU A 103 23.75 7.37 20.47
C LEU A 103 25.22 6.97 20.33
N ARG A 104 25.53 6.33 19.20
CA ARG A 104 26.89 5.88 18.88
C ARG A 104 27.81 7.06 18.60
N THR A 105 28.93 7.16 19.34
CA THR A 105 29.89 8.28 19.23
C THR A 105 31.28 7.89 18.75
N GLN A 106 31.61 6.59 18.65
CA GLN A 106 33.00 6.16 18.44
C GLN A 106 33.61 6.73 17.16
N GLU A 107 32.85 6.83 16.07
CA GLU A 107 33.36 7.37 14.80
C GLU A 107 33.75 8.85 14.93
N LEU A 108 32.93 9.66 15.59
CA LEU A 108 33.22 11.07 15.85
C LEU A 108 34.44 11.24 16.78
N GLU A 109 34.56 10.40 17.80
CA GLU A 109 35.73 10.38 18.70
C GLU A 109 37.02 10.03 17.94
N THR A 110 36.96 9.06 17.02
CA THR A 110 38.12 8.70 16.18
C THR A 110 38.48 9.83 15.22
N LEU A 111 37.50 10.57 14.69
CA LEU A 111 37.74 11.73 13.83
C LEU A 111 38.36 12.89 14.61
N LEU A 112 37.92 13.14 15.84
CA LEU A 112 38.54 14.12 16.74
C LEU A 112 40.02 13.76 17.00
N ALA A 113 40.31 12.52 17.38
CA ALA A 113 41.68 12.05 17.61
C ALA A 113 42.54 12.10 16.32
N ARG A 114 41.93 11.85 15.15
CA ARG A 114 42.61 11.98 13.85
C ARG A 114 42.94 13.44 13.54
N ALA A 115 42.05 14.38 13.86
CA ALA A 115 42.31 15.81 13.70
C ALA A 115 43.48 16.27 14.58
N GLU A 116 43.53 15.83 15.84
CA GLU A 116 44.65 16.13 16.75
C GLU A 116 45.98 15.61 16.21
N LYS A 117 46.01 14.36 15.73
CA LYS A 117 47.21 13.80 15.06
C LYS A 117 47.62 14.61 13.84
N LYS A 118 46.65 15.15 13.10
CA LYS A 118 46.88 15.95 11.89
C LYS A 118 47.45 17.33 12.23
N VAL A 119 47.00 17.96 13.32
CA VAL A 119 47.63 19.18 13.85
C VAL A 119 49.12 18.90 14.14
N LEU A 120 49.40 17.81 14.87
CA LEU A 120 50.75 17.43 15.28
C LEU A 120 51.66 17.04 14.11
N SER A 121 51.11 16.46 13.03
CA SER A 121 51.91 16.08 11.86
C SER A 121 52.43 17.29 11.06
N GLY A 122 51.85 18.47 11.26
CA GLY A 122 52.25 19.72 10.61
C GLY A 122 52.17 19.71 9.09
N ILE A 123 52.47 20.86 8.49
CA ILE A 123 52.62 21.08 7.04
C ILE A 123 53.74 22.08 6.78
N TRP A 124 54.32 22.02 5.59
CA TRP A 124 55.20 23.08 5.12
C TRP A 124 54.36 24.20 4.50
N ASP A 125 54.37 25.38 5.12
CA ASP A 125 53.71 26.59 4.63
C ASP A 125 54.74 27.71 4.54
N SER A 126 54.86 28.32 3.36
CA SER A 126 55.70 29.51 3.15
C SER A 126 57.15 29.37 3.63
N GLY A 127 57.72 28.16 3.54
CA GLY A 127 59.10 27.85 3.93
C GLY A 127 59.33 27.64 5.44
N ALA A 128 58.26 27.50 6.24
CA ALA A 128 58.32 27.08 7.63
C ALA A 128 57.45 25.82 7.84
N PHE A 129 57.84 24.96 8.76
CA PHE A 129 57.02 23.84 9.18
C PHE A 129 56.05 24.32 10.27
N VAL A 130 54.75 24.25 10.01
CA VAL A 130 53.70 24.79 10.88
C VAL A 130 52.64 23.75 11.22
N PRO A 131 51.93 23.85 12.35
CA PRO A 131 50.82 22.96 12.66
C PRO A 131 49.70 23.03 11.61
N ASN A 132 49.12 21.87 11.26
CA ASN A 132 48.06 21.79 10.24
C ASN A 132 46.66 22.05 10.80
N TYR A 133 46.44 23.25 11.35
CA TYR A 133 45.15 23.63 11.90
C TYR A 133 44.04 23.71 10.85
N LEU A 134 44.37 24.04 9.59
CA LEU A 134 43.38 24.21 8.53
C LEU A 134 42.72 22.87 8.15
N GLU A 135 43.50 21.85 7.84
CA GLU A 135 42.92 20.56 7.47
C GLU A 135 42.30 19.84 8.67
N ALA A 136 42.86 20.02 9.88
CA ALA A 136 42.26 19.49 11.10
C ALA A 136 40.90 20.15 11.38
N ARG A 137 40.78 21.46 11.17
CA ARG A 137 39.53 22.20 11.27
C ARG A 137 38.48 21.65 10.30
N ILE A 138 38.82 21.50 9.02
CA ILE A 138 37.89 21.01 8.00
C ILE A 138 37.34 19.63 8.40
N LEU A 139 38.21 18.73 8.86
CA LEU A 139 37.83 17.39 9.32
C LEU A 139 36.84 17.46 10.48
N VAL A 140 37.11 18.29 11.49
CA VAL A 140 36.25 18.45 12.66
C VAL A 140 34.92 19.14 12.33
N GLU A 141 34.92 20.16 11.47
CA GLU A 141 33.70 20.83 11.03
C GLU A 141 32.78 19.90 10.24
N GLN A 142 33.34 19.08 9.35
CA GLN A 142 32.57 18.06 8.62
C GLN A 142 31.99 17.02 9.59
N ALA A 143 32.79 16.52 10.53
CA ALA A 143 32.33 15.57 11.54
C ALA A 143 31.23 16.15 12.45
N GLU A 144 31.30 17.45 12.79
CA GLU A 144 30.24 18.10 13.58
C GLU A 144 28.94 18.20 12.79
N GLN A 145 29.01 18.57 11.51
CA GLN A 145 27.84 18.66 10.63
C GLN A 145 27.19 17.28 10.43
N GLU A 146 27.99 16.25 10.17
CA GLU A 146 27.51 14.88 10.02
C GLU A 146 26.91 14.36 11.33
N GLY A 147 27.59 14.57 12.47
CA GLY A 147 27.09 14.18 13.79
C GLY A 147 25.80 14.89 14.17
N ARG A 148 25.66 16.17 13.82
CA ARG A 148 24.41 16.93 13.99
C ARG A 148 23.29 16.36 13.13
N ALA A 149 23.55 16.13 11.85
CA ALA A 149 22.54 15.59 10.94
C ALA A 149 22.10 14.18 11.38
N PHE A 150 23.03 13.36 11.86
CA PHE A 150 22.75 12.04 12.41
C PHE A 150 21.91 12.14 13.70
N GLN A 151 22.28 13.01 14.64
CA GLN A 151 21.49 13.22 15.86
C GLN A 151 20.05 13.63 15.53
N GLU A 152 19.86 14.59 14.62
CA GLU A 152 18.52 15.04 14.22
C GLU A 152 17.70 13.90 13.58
N ARG A 153 18.34 13.00 12.82
CA ARG A 153 17.65 11.81 12.27
C ARG A 153 17.33 10.80 13.37
N ALA A 154 18.26 10.55 14.30
CA ALA A 154 18.06 9.62 15.40
C ALA A 154 16.94 10.06 16.35
N GLU A 155 16.81 11.36 16.62
CA GLU A 155 15.70 11.92 17.40
C GLU A 155 14.35 11.72 16.68
N ARG A 156 14.29 11.94 15.36
CA ARG A 156 13.09 11.64 14.57
C ARG A 156 12.74 10.16 14.59
N ALA A 157 13.73 9.29 14.44
CA ALA A 157 13.54 7.85 14.50
C ALA A 157 13.02 7.42 15.88
N SER A 158 13.59 7.95 16.97
CA SER A 158 13.14 7.69 18.34
C SER A 158 11.70 8.13 18.56
N ASN A 159 11.31 9.31 18.06
CA ASN A 159 9.92 9.78 18.14
C ASN A 159 8.99 8.89 17.31
N GLY A 160 9.42 8.45 16.12
CA GLY A 160 8.67 7.52 15.28
C GLY A 160 8.44 6.18 15.98
N ILE A 161 9.48 5.61 16.59
CA ILE A 161 9.39 4.36 17.37
C ILE A 161 8.39 4.52 18.52
N PHE A 162 8.43 5.65 19.24
CA PHE A 162 7.48 5.93 20.31
C PHE A 162 6.03 6.03 19.81
N LEU A 163 5.78 6.69 18.67
CA LEU A 163 4.44 6.74 18.08
C LEU A 163 3.97 5.36 17.61
N ALA A 164 4.87 4.55 17.06
CA ALA A 164 4.59 3.17 16.67
C ALA A 164 4.23 2.29 17.88
N GLU A 165 4.94 2.44 19.00
CA GLU A 165 4.64 1.77 20.27
C GLU A 165 3.25 2.16 20.78
N LEU A 166 2.94 3.46 20.84
CA LEU A 166 1.60 3.94 21.21
C LEU A 166 0.49 3.41 20.29
N ALA A 167 0.78 3.28 18.98
CA ALA A 167 -0.18 2.73 18.03
C ALA A 167 -0.42 1.22 18.26
N ILE A 168 0.63 0.47 18.61
CA ILE A 168 0.54 -0.94 19.00
C ILE A 168 -0.26 -1.09 20.30
N GLU A 169 0.07 -0.32 21.35
CA GLU A 169 -0.67 -0.34 22.62
C GLU A 169 -2.15 0.00 22.39
N SER A 170 -2.42 1.02 21.59
CA SER A 170 -3.80 1.43 21.24
C SER A 170 -4.58 0.38 20.45
N LEU A 171 -3.89 -0.52 19.76
CA LEU A 171 -4.47 -1.70 19.11
C LEU A 171 -4.73 -2.80 20.15
N GLY A 172 -3.76 -3.10 21.02
CA GLY A 172 -3.89 -4.13 22.07
C GLY A 172 -4.96 -3.81 23.11
N GLU A 173 -5.13 -2.53 23.48
CA GLU A 173 -6.13 -2.05 24.44
C GLU A 173 -7.53 -1.83 23.84
N MET A 174 -7.80 -2.41 22.67
CA MET A 174 -9.12 -2.31 22.04
C MET A 174 -10.22 -2.86 22.95
N THR A 175 -11.29 -2.08 23.12
CA THR A 175 -12.47 -2.52 23.86
C THR A 175 -13.36 -3.39 22.97
N GLY A 176 -13.93 -4.45 23.55
CA GLY A 176 -14.84 -5.37 22.84
C GLY A 176 -14.44 -6.85 22.84
N PRO A 177 -13.15 -7.22 22.71
CA PRO A 177 -12.74 -8.62 22.85
C PRO A 177 -13.12 -9.18 24.22
N ALA A 178 -13.59 -10.43 24.26
CA ALA A 178 -13.94 -11.10 25.51
C ALA A 178 -12.69 -11.45 26.36
N ASP A 179 -11.57 -11.75 25.69
CA ASP A 179 -10.27 -11.99 26.30
C ASP A 179 -9.24 -11.00 25.71
N PRO A 180 -9.00 -9.87 26.40
CA PRO A 180 -8.07 -8.84 25.93
C PRO A 180 -6.62 -9.32 25.77
N GLU A 181 -6.17 -10.28 26.59
CA GLU A 181 -4.77 -10.75 26.56
C GLU A 181 -4.52 -11.59 25.30
N THR A 182 -5.40 -12.55 25.03
CA THR A 182 -5.30 -13.38 23.81
C THR A 182 -5.46 -12.54 22.55
N PHE A 183 -6.35 -11.55 22.58
CA PHE A 183 -6.52 -10.60 21.48
C PHE A 183 -5.25 -9.81 21.20
N ALA A 184 -4.69 -9.16 22.23
CA ALA A 184 -3.49 -8.34 22.11
C ALA A 184 -2.34 -9.19 21.55
N GLN A 185 -2.09 -10.36 22.13
CA GLN A 185 -1.02 -11.25 21.67
C GLN A 185 -1.13 -11.60 20.17
N GLY A 186 -2.34 -11.88 19.68
CA GLY A 186 -2.54 -12.17 18.26
C GLY A 186 -2.45 -10.95 17.34
N ALA A 187 -2.91 -9.79 17.79
CA ALA A 187 -2.99 -8.57 17.00
C ALA A 187 -1.67 -7.77 16.98
N THR A 188 -0.88 -7.80 18.05
CA THR A 188 0.29 -6.93 18.25
C THR A 188 1.63 -7.64 18.07
N SER A 189 1.74 -8.95 18.32
CA SER A 189 3.02 -9.67 18.36
C SER A 189 3.94 -9.44 17.16
N ALA A 190 3.42 -9.53 15.93
CA ALA A 190 4.21 -9.28 14.72
C ALA A 190 4.66 -7.81 14.59
N LEU A 191 3.89 -6.86 15.12
CA LEU A 191 4.26 -5.45 15.16
C LEU A 191 5.31 -5.18 16.25
N GLU A 192 5.22 -5.83 17.40
CA GLU A 192 6.21 -5.77 18.48
C GLU A 192 7.57 -6.32 18.02
N GLU A 193 7.59 -7.45 17.29
CA GLU A 193 8.81 -7.96 16.66
C GLU A 193 9.43 -6.95 15.69
N SER A 194 8.59 -6.27 14.90
CA SER A 194 9.03 -5.22 13.97
C SER A 194 9.55 -3.98 14.72
N LEU A 195 8.94 -3.62 15.86
CA LEU A 195 9.38 -2.53 16.73
C LEU A 195 10.75 -2.84 17.34
N HIS A 196 10.98 -4.09 17.75
CA HIS A 196 12.30 -4.56 18.19
C HIS A 196 13.36 -4.47 17.08
N GLU A 197 12.98 -4.69 15.83
CA GLU A 197 13.89 -4.48 14.69
C GLU A 197 14.17 -2.98 14.45
N ALA A 198 13.15 -2.11 14.51
CA ALA A 198 13.33 -0.66 14.38
C ALA A 198 14.27 -0.10 15.47
N THR A 199 14.09 -0.52 16.73
CA THR A 199 14.98 -0.13 17.85
C THR A 199 16.40 -0.65 17.66
N ARG A 200 16.57 -1.88 17.14
CA ARG A 200 17.88 -2.42 16.78
C ARG A 200 18.56 -1.63 15.66
N GLN A 201 17.84 -1.27 14.60
CA GLN A 201 18.37 -0.47 13.50
C GLN A 201 18.86 0.90 13.99
N LEU A 202 18.08 1.56 14.85
CA LEU A 202 18.48 2.81 15.47
C LEU A 202 19.76 2.65 16.30
N ALA A 203 19.86 1.58 17.10
CA ALA A 203 21.04 1.29 17.90
C ALA A 203 22.29 1.02 17.05
N LEU A 204 22.13 0.46 15.85
CA LEU A 204 23.22 0.24 14.89
C LEU A 204 23.62 1.50 14.11
N GLY A 205 22.83 2.58 14.20
CA GLY A 205 23.06 3.84 13.50
C GLY A 205 22.28 4.00 12.20
N ASP A 206 21.35 3.10 11.89
CA ASP A 206 20.44 3.24 10.75
C ASP A 206 19.14 3.96 11.17
N ALA A 207 19.24 5.28 11.37
CA ALA A 207 18.10 6.09 11.77
C ALA A 207 17.03 6.21 10.66
N GLU A 208 17.42 6.13 9.39
CA GLU A 208 16.49 6.22 8.26
C GLU A 208 15.67 4.93 8.12
N GLY A 209 16.32 3.77 8.19
CA GLY A 209 15.66 2.47 8.24
C GLY A 209 14.69 2.38 9.43
N ALA A 210 15.16 2.75 10.64
CA ALA A 210 14.32 2.74 11.84
C ALA A 210 13.08 3.63 11.72
N THR A 211 13.22 4.82 11.10
CA THR A 211 12.08 5.73 10.86
C THR A 211 11.07 5.11 9.90
N GLN A 212 11.53 4.48 8.82
CA GLN A 212 10.64 3.85 7.83
C GLN A 212 9.88 2.67 8.46
N VAL A 213 10.57 1.79 9.19
CA VAL A 213 9.94 0.65 9.87
C VAL A 213 8.91 1.14 10.89
N ALA A 214 9.24 2.16 11.70
CA ALA A 214 8.31 2.71 12.68
C ALA A 214 7.04 3.28 12.02
N LYS A 215 7.18 3.97 10.88
CA LYS A 215 6.05 4.49 10.12
C LYS A 215 5.17 3.37 9.57
N ASP A 216 5.77 2.32 9.02
CA ASP A 216 5.03 1.16 8.49
C ASP A 216 4.25 0.45 9.60
N ILE A 217 4.81 0.37 10.82
CA ILE A 217 4.13 -0.15 12.01
C ILE A 217 2.92 0.72 12.38
N GLU A 218 3.10 2.03 12.47
CA GLU A 218 2.02 2.98 12.80
C GLU A 218 0.84 2.86 11.80
N GLU A 219 1.15 2.86 10.51
CA GLU A 219 0.15 2.71 9.44
C GLU A 219 -0.57 1.37 9.53
N LYS A 220 0.18 0.27 9.75
CA LYS A 220 -0.40 -1.07 9.87
C LYS A 220 -1.26 -1.23 11.12
N ALA A 221 -0.80 -0.76 12.29
CA ALA A 221 -1.58 -0.79 13.53
C ALA A 221 -2.90 -0.01 13.38
N THR A 222 -2.84 1.18 12.79
CA THR A 222 -4.01 2.01 12.53
C THR A 222 -4.99 1.34 11.55
N SER A 223 -4.46 0.71 10.49
CA SER A 223 -5.26 -0.05 9.52
C SER A 223 -5.95 -1.25 10.18
N LEU A 224 -5.22 -2.03 10.99
CA LEU A 224 -5.77 -3.19 11.71
C LEU A 224 -6.87 -2.77 12.68
N LYS A 225 -6.67 -1.67 13.42
CA LYS A 225 -7.69 -1.12 14.32
C LYS A 225 -8.99 -0.77 13.58
N LYS A 226 -8.86 -0.08 12.43
CA LYS A 226 -10.02 0.24 11.58
C LYS A 226 -10.68 -1.03 11.04
N GLN A 227 -9.89 -1.97 10.55
CA GLN A 227 -10.39 -3.23 9.99
C GLN A 227 -11.11 -4.07 11.03
N TYR A 228 -10.65 -4.10 12.28
CA TYR A 228 -11.36 -4.75 13.39
C TYR A 228 -12.75 -4.14 13.58
N LEU A 229 -12.83 -2.81 13.71
CA LEU A 229 -14.10 -2.11 13.90
C LEU A 229 -15.08 -2.33 12.74
N ASP A 230 -14.58 -2.27 11.50
CA ASP A 230 -15.40 -2.48 10.30
C ASP A 230 -15.86 -3.94 10.19
N SER A 231 -14.99 -4.90 10.55
CA SER A 231 -15.33 -6.33 10.53
C SER A 231 -16.38 -6.68 11.57
N THR A 232 -16.26 -6.17 12.81
CA THR A 232 -17.26 -6.37 13.86
C THR A 232 -18.62 -5.82 13.43
N LYS A 233 -18.66 -4.57 12.92
CA LYS A 233 -19.91 -3.98 12.40
C LYS A 233 -20.49 -4.80 11.23
N SER A 234 -19.64 -5.29 10.34
CA SER A 234 -20.08 -6.12 9.22
C SER A 234 -20.66 -7.45 9.69
N LEU A 235 -20.06 -8.10 10.69
CA LEU A 235 -20.59 -9.34 11.27
C LEU A 235 -21.92 -9.10 11.99
N ASP A 236 -22.05 -8.04 12.78
CA ASP A 236 -23.30 -7.67 13.45
C ASP A 236 -24.43 -7.42 12.44
N ALA A 237 -24.15 -6.68 11.37
CA ALA A 237 -25.10 -6.46 10.29
C ALA A 237 -25.47 -7.77 9.56
N THR A 238 -24.50 -8.66 9.37
CA THR A 238 -24.70 -9.97 8.74
C THR A 238 -25.58 -10.87 9.60
N GLU A 239 -25.37 -10.90 10.92
CA GLU A 239 -26.23 -11.62 11.87
C GLU A 239 -27.65 -11.06 11.93
N ALA A 240 -27.80 -9.73 11.90
CA ALA A 240 -29.10 -9.09 11.86
C ALA A 240 -29.86 -9.47 10.57
N GLN A 241 -29.18 -9.44 9.43
CA GLN A 241 -29.74 -9.85 8.14
C GLN A 241 -30.12 -11.34 8.14
N MET A 242 -29.29 -12.21 8.72
CA MET A 242 -29.63 -13.63 8.89
C MET A 242 -30.85 -13.83 9.79
N THR A 243 -30.96 -13.05 10.87
CA THR A 243 -32.13 -13.10 11.76
C THR A 243 -33.40 -12.66 11.04
N TYR A 244 -33.32 -11.63 10.21
CA TYR A 244 -34.42 -11.20 9.35
C TYR A 244 -34.84 -12.30 8.36
N LEU A 245 -33.89 -12.90 7.64
CA LEU A 245 -34.14 -14.01 6.72
C LEU A 245 -34.80 -15.21 7.42
N ARG A 246 -34.36 -15.54 8.64
CA ARG A 246 -35.00 -16.59 9.46
C ARG A 246 -36.44 -16.22 9.85
N GLY A 247 -36.70 -14.95 10.16
CA GLY A 247 -38.05 -14.43 10.38
C GLY A 247 -38.96 -14.58 9.17
N GLU A 248 -38.41 -14.51 7.95
CA GLU A 248 -39.11 -14.81 6.69
C GLU A 248 -39.24 -16.32 6.39
N GLY A 249 -38.71 -17.19 7.27
CA GLY A 249 -38.72 -18.64 7.09
C GLY A 249 -37.61 -19.18 6.18
N VAL A 250 -36.57 -18.39 5.92
CA VAL A 250 -35.40 -18.79 5.11
C VAL A 250 -34.39 -19.55 5.97
N LEU A 251 -33.94 -20.71 5.49
CA LEU A 251 -32.91 -21.53 6.14
C LEU A 251 -31.51 -21.02 5.77
N THR A 252 -30.73 -20.64 6.77
CA THR A 252 -29.37 -20.09 6.64
C THR A 252 -28.30 -21.08 7.13
N ASN A 253 -28.48 -22.36 6.80
CA ASN A 253 -27.66 -23.45 7.36
C ASN A 253 -26.17 -23.27 7.04
N GLY A 254 -25.30 -23.50 8.04
CA GLY A 254 -23.84 -23.42 7.92
C GLY A 254 -23.24 -22.03 8.16
N LEU A 255 -23.96 -20.96 7.80
CA LEU A 255 -23.47 -19.57 7.95
C LEU A 255 -23.33 -19.16 9.42
N GLU A 256 -24.14 -19.72 10.33
CA GLU A 256 -24.05 -19.44 11.77
C GLU A 256 -22.72 -19.94 12.36
N ALA A 257 -22.29 -21.15 11.97
CA ALA A 257 -21.02 -21.71 12.41
C ALA A 257 -19.86 -20.88 11.86
N GLU A 258 -19.94 -20.45 10.60
CA GLU A 258 -18.92 -19.61 9.98
C GLU A 258 -18.83 -18.21 10.63
N ILE A 259 -19.96 -17.57 10.97
CA ILE A 259 -19.97 -16.31 11.73
C ILE A 259 -19.32 -16.49 13.10
N LYS A 260 -19.65 -17.58 13.81
CA LYS A 260 -19.00 -17.89 15.08
C LYS A 260 -17.49 -18.03 14.91
N THR A 261 -17.03 -18.76 13.89
CA THR A 261 -15.59 -18.85 13.62
C THR A 261 -14.95 -17.51 13.29
N ALA A 262 -15.64 -16.63 12.56
CA ALA A 262 -15.14 -15.29 12.27
C ALA A 262 -14.99 -14.44 13.54
N ARG A 263 -15.93 -14.55 14.48
CA ARG A 263 -15.84 -13.90 15.80
C ARG A 263 -14.72 -14.49 16.65
N ASP A 264 -14.61 -15.81 16.73
CA ASP A 264 -13.51 -16.47 17.45
C ASP A 264 -12.13 -16.05 16.90
N MET A 265 -12.02 -15.80 15.58
CA MET A 265 -10.80 -15.26 14.97
C MET A 265 -10.54 -13.80 15.36
N LEU A 266 -11.58 -12.95 15.39
CA LEU A 266 -11.45 -11.57 15.88
C LEU A 266 -11.02 -11.54 17.34
N GLU A 267 -11.59 -12.40 18.19
CA GLU A 267 -11.22 -12.51 19.61
C GLU A 267 -9.76 -12.93 19.79
N LYS A 268 -9.21 -13.72 18.87
CA LYS A 268 -7.80 -14.13 18.88
C LYS A 268 -6.84 -13.13 18.20
N GLY A 269 -7.32 -11.94 17.83
CA GLY A 269 -6.49 -10.93 17.17
C GLY A 269 -6.17 -11.22 15.71
N LEU A 270 -6.78 -12.23 15.08
CA LEU A 270 -6.59 -12.57 13.66
C LEU A 270 -7.43 -11.68 12.74
N ILE A 271 -7.22 -10.37 12.84
CA ILE A 271 -8.10 -9.32 12.27
C ILE A 271 -8.24 -9.44 10.74
N GLU A 272 -7.13 -9.62 10.02
CA GLU A 272 -7.14 -9.67 8.55
C GLU A 272 -7.93 -10.88 8.03
N ALA A 273 -7.67 -12.05 8.61
CA ALA A 273 -8.35 -13.29 8.25
C ALA A 273 -9.85 -13.21 8.56
N ALA A 274 -10.20 -12.68 9.73
CA ALA A 274 -11.59 -12.48 10.12
C ALA A 274 -12.31 -11.46 9.22
N GLY A 275 -11.64 -10.36 8.85
CA GLY A 275 -12.20 -9.37 7.94
C GLY A 275 -12.49 -9.94 6.55
N ALA A 276 -11.57 -10.74 6.00
CA ALA A 276 -11.80 -11.45 4.74
C ALA A 276 -12.99 -12.43 4.84
N MET A 277 -13.10 -13.14 5.97
CA MET A 277 -14.23 -14.03 6.23
C MET A 277 -15.56 -13.26 6.37
N ALA A 278 -15.56 -12.10 7.03
CA ALA A 278 -16.75 -11.25 7.19
C ALA A 278 -17.29 -10.75 5.85
N VAL A 279 -16.41 -10.34 4.93
CA VAL A 279 -16.80 -9.94 3.56
C VAL A 279 -17.43 -11.11 2.81
N ARG A 280 -16.81 -12.30 2.88
CA ARG A 280 -17.33 -13.53 2.26
C ARG A 280 -18.71 -13.91 2.83
N LEU A 281 -18.86 -13.85 4.14
CA LEU A 281 -20.09 -14.17 4.86
C LEU A 281 -21.23 -13.24 4.47
N ARG A 282 -20.97 -11.93 4.42
CA ARG A 282 -21.94 -10.94 3.95
C ARG A 282 -22.42 -11.25 2.54
N GLY A 283 -21.49 -11.50 1.61
CA GLY A 283 -21.84 -11.90 0.24
C GLY A 283 -22.64 -13.22 0.17
N GLY A 284 -22.31 -14.18 1.04
CA GLY A 284 -23.04 -15.44 1.17
C GLY A 284 -24.48 -15.25 1.64
N VAL A 285 -24.70 -14.44 2.68
CA VAL A 285 -26.04 -14.12 3.20
C VAL A 285 -26.87 -13.37 2.16
N ASP A 286 -26.28 -12.40 1.46
CA ASP A 286 -26.95 -11.66 0.39
C ASP A 286 -27.34 -12.61 -0.77
N ALA A 287 -26.46 -13.55 -1.13
CA ALA A 287 -26.74 -14.54 -2.16
C ALA A 287 -27.88 -15.48 -1.76
N VAL A 288 -27.90 -15.97 -0.51
CA VAL A 288 -28.99 -16.80 0.02
C VAL A 288 -30.32 -16.04 0.04
N GLY A 289 -30.32 -14.79 0.52
CA GLY A 289 -31.51 -13.95 0.53
C GLY A 289 -32.08 -13.72 -0.88
N ASN A 290 -31.21 -13.39 -1.83
CA ASN A 290 -31.61 -13.19 -3.23
C ASN A 290 -32.11 -14.48 -3.90
N ALA A 291 -31.43 -15.61 -3.69
CA ALA A 291 -31.85 -16.90 -4.22
C ALA A 291 -33.18 -17.35 -3.62
N SER A 292 -33.38 -17.16 -2.31
CA SER A 292 -34.63 -17.48 -1.62
C SER A 292 -35.79 -16.66 -2.16
N ARG A 293 -35.64 -15.33 -2.31
CA ARG A 293 -36.69 -14.48 -2.90
C ARG A 293 -37.02 -14.91 -4.33
N LYS A 294 -36.02 -15.11 -5.18
CA LYS A 294 -36.22 -15.56 -6.57
C LYS A 294 -36.91 -16.92 -6.64
N ALA A 295 -36.51 -17.87 -5.80
CA ALA A 295 -37.09 -19.21 -5.78
C ALA A 295 -38.55 -19.17 -5.29
N THR A 296 -38.83 -18.44 -4.20
CA THR A 296 -40.18 -18.40 -3.61
C THR A 296 -41.17 -17.63 -4.47
N THR A 297 -40.83 -16.44 -4.96
CA THR A 297 -41.72 -15.69 -5.87
C THR A 297 -41.84 -16.39 -7.22
N GLY A 298 -40.72 -16.88 -7.76
CA GLY A 298 -40.70 -17.56 -9.05
C GLY A 298 -41.51 -18.86 -9.06
N VAL A 299 -41.46 -19.66 -7.99
CA VAL A 299 -42.30 -20.86 -7.86
C VAL A 299 -43.78 -20.47 -7.75
N ALA A 300 -44.13 -19.43 -6.98
CA ALA A 300 -45.51 -18.97 -6.89
C ALA A 300 -46.06 -18.50 -8.25
N ASP A 301 -45.29 -17.70 -8.99
CA ASP A 301 -45.68 -17.22 -10.32
C ASP A 301 -45.79 -18.37 -11.34
N ALA A 302 -44.84 -19.30 -11.32
CA ALA A 302 -44.85 -20.48 -12.18
C ALA A 302 -46.04 -21.40 -11.89
N GLU A 303 -46.48 -21.50 -10.64
CA GLU A 303 -47.68 -22.24 -10.27
C GLU A 303 -48.96 -21.60 -10.80
N VAL A 304 -49.09 -20.28 -10.71
CA VAL A 304 -50.22 -19.53 -11.27
C VAL A 304 -50.27 -19.72 -12.78
N LEU A 305 -49.12 -19.57 -13.45
CA LEU A 305 -48.99 -19.80 -14.88
C LEU A 305 -49.35 -21.24 -15.26
N TYR A 306 -48.87 -22.22 -14.50
CA TYR A 306 -49.17 -23.62 -14.75
C TYR A 306 -50.67 -23.94 -14.55
N ALA A 307 -51.29 -23.37 -13.52
CA ALA A 307 -52.73 -23.52 -13.29
C ALA A 307 -53.57 -22.93 -14.43
N ARG A 308 -53.16 -21.77 -14.96
CA ARG A 308 -53.78 -21.19 -16.17
C ARG A 308 -53.60 -22.11 -17.37
N LEU A 309 -52.36 -22.54 -17.65
CA LEU A 309 -52.07 -23.44 -18.77
C LEU A 309 -52.87 -24.75 -18.66
N LYS A 310 -53.03 -25.31 -17.45
CA LYS A 310 -53.87 -26.50 -17.21
C LYS A 310 -55.31 -26.29 -17.62
N ARG A 311 -55.91 -25.14 -17.30
CA ARG A 311 -57.29 -24.79 -17.74
C ARG A 311 -57.39 -24.68 -19.27
N GLU A 312 -56.30 -24.34 -19.93
CA GLU A 312 -56.19 -24.29 -21.39
C GLU A 312 -55.81 -25.65 -22.03
N GLY A 313 -55.82 -26.74 -21.27
CA GLY A 313 -55.55 -28.11 -21.76
C GLY A 313 -54.08 -28.54 -21.75
N PHE A 314 -53.18 -27.75 -21.15
CA PHE A 314 -51.75 -28.09 -21.04
C PHE A 314 -51.50 -29.03 -19.87
N HIS A 315 -51.01 -30.25 -20.13
CA HIS A 315 -50.60 -31.19 -19.10
C HIS A 315 -49.15 -31.64 -19.40
N SER A 316 -48.22 -31.35 -18.48
CA SER A 316 -46.81 -31.74 -18.64
C SER A 316 -46.29 -32.36 -17.34
N TYR A 317 -46.01 -33.66 -17.38
CA TYR A 317 -45.44 -34.39 -16.25
C TYR A 317 -44.06 -33.84 -15.86
N GLU A 318 -43.22 -33.51 -16.84
CA GLU A 318 -41.89 -32.92 -16.62
C GLU A 318 -41.97 -31.62 -15.81
N ALA A 319 -42.94 -30.76 -16.14
CA ALA A 319 -43.12 -29.50 -15.43
C ALA A 319 -43.67 -29.70 -14.00
N GLU A 320 -44.52 -30.70 -13.78
CA GLU A 320 -45.01 -31.04 -12.42
C GLU A 320 -43.91 -31.55 -11.52
N VAL A 321 -43.07 -32.44 -12.04
CA VAL A 321 -41.92 -32.98 -11.32
C VAL A 321 -40.95 -31.85 -10.99
N ALA A 322 -40.62 -31.01 -11.96
CA ALA A 322 -39.72 -29.87 -11.75
C ALA A 322 -40.25 -28.87 -10.70
N LEU A 323 -41.55 -28.51 -10.73
CA LEU A 323 -42.14 -27.65 -9.70
C LEU A 323 -42.17 -28.32 -8.32
N ARG A 324 -42.45 -29.62 -8.26
CA ARG A 324 -42.42 -30.38 -7.00
C ARG A 324 -41.00 -30.41 -6.40
N ASP A 325 -40.00 -30.64 -7.22
CA ASP A 325 -38.59 -30.68 -6.81
C ASP A 325 -38.07 -29.29 -6.44
N ALA A 326 -38.54 -28.23 -7.11
CA ALA A 326 -38.28 -26.85 -6.70
C ALA A 326 -38.85 -26.56 -5.30
N ARG A 327 -40.12 -26.91 -5.03
CA ARG A 327 -40.73 -26.76 -3.68
C ARG A 327 -40.02 -27.57 -2.61
N ARG A 328 -39.56 -28.77 -2.96
CA ARG A 328 -38.80 -29.61 -2.05
C ARG A 328 -37.46 -28.96 -1.72
N SER A 329 -36.75 -28.47 -2.73
CA SER A 329 -35.47 -27.79 -2.58
C SER A 329 -35.58 -26.51 -1.73
N ILE A 330 -36.67 -25.74 -1.88
CA ILE A 330 -36.98 -24.58 -1.01
C ILE A 330 -37.12 -24.99 0.45
N ARG A 331 -37.88 -26.07 0.72
CA ARG A 331 -38.08 -26.59 2.10
C ARG A 331 -36.80 -27.13 2.73
N GLU A 332 -35.90 -27.66 1.91
CA GLU A 332 -34.59 -28.16 2.34
C GLU A 332 -33.54 -27.04 2.47
N GLY A 333 -33.88 -25.79 2.11
CA GLY A 333 -32.96 -24.63 2.16
C GLY A 333 -31.98 -24.54 0.99
N ASN A 334 -32.14 -25.40 -0.02
CA ASN A 334 -31.29 -25.43 -1.22
C ASN A 334 -31.84 -24.49 -2.31
N TYR A 335 -31.81 -23.17 -2.04
CA TYR A 335 -32.43 -22.17 -2.91
C TYR A 335 -31.82 -22.07 -4.31
N SER A 336 -30.51 -22.28 -4.45
CA SER A 336 -29.85 -22.32 -5.78
C SER A 336 -30.42 -23.43 -6.66
N ARG A 337 -30.50 -24.65 -6.12
CA ARG A 337 -31.12 -25.79 -6.81
C ARG A 337 -32.61 -25.56 -7.08
N ALA A 338 -33.32 -24.88 -6.19
CA ALA A 338 -34.72 -24.53 -6.43
C ALA A 338 -34.88 -23.61 -7.66
N VAL A 339 -33.98 -22.65 -7.86
CA VAL A 339 -33.96 -21.79 -9.06
C VAL A 339 -33.68 -22.62 -10.31
N GLU A 340 -32.73 -23.56 -10.28
CA GLU A 340 -32.47 -24.45 -11.43
C GLU A 340 -33.69 -25.29 -11.81
N TYR A 341 -34.40 -25.85 -10.82
CA TYR A 341 -35.63 -26.61 -11.08
C TYR A 341 -36.76 -25.72 -11.60
N LEU A 342 -36.85 -24.49 -11.11
CA LEU A 342 -37.79 -23.49 -11.62
C LEU A 342 -37.52 -23.18 -13.10
N GLU A 343 -36.26 -22.95 -13.48
CA GLU A 343 -35.86 -22.72 -14.88
C GLU A 343 -36.23 -23.91 -15.77
N ARG A 344 -36.03 -25.14 -15.29
CA ARG A 344 -36.48 -26.35 -16.01
C ARG A 344 -38.00 -26.38 -16.22
N ALA A 345 -38.78 -26.01 -15.22
CA ALA A 345 -40.24 -25.92 -15.33
C ALA A 345 -40.65 -24.86 -16.37
N LEU A 346 -40.05 -23.67 -16.32
CA LEU A 346 -40.30 -22.59 -17.27
C LEU A 346 -39.92 -22.98 -18.71
N HIS A 347 -38.81 -23.69 -18.90
CA HIS A 347 -38.43 -24.23 -20.20
C HIS A 347 -39.45 -25.28 -20.71
N ALA A 348 -39.96 -26.14 -19.84
CA ALA A 348 -41.00 -27.09 -20.21
C ALA A 348 -42.30 -26.38 -20.62
N PHE A 349 -42.67 -25.28 -19.95
CA PHE A 349 -43.78 -24.43 -20.38
C PHE A 349 -43.54 -23.86 -21.77
N ALA A 350 -42.39 -23.20 -21.98
CA ALA A 350 -42.04 -22.56 -23.24
C ALA A 350 -41.98 -23.55 -24.42
N ARG A 351 -41.37 -24.73 -24.24
CA ARG A 351 -41.33 -25.76 -25.28
C ARG A 351 -42.72 -26.16 -25.74
N ARG A 352 -43.64 -26.32 -24.80
CA ARG A 352 -44.96 -26.86 -25.07
C ARG A 352 -45.96 -25.77 -25.50
N THR A 353 -45.79 -24.50 -25.09
CA THR A 353 -46.48 -23.36 -25.71
C THR A 353 -46.05 -23.17 -27.16
N ASN A 354 -44.74 -23.26 -27.45
CA ASN A 354 -44.22 -23.17 -28.82
C ASN A 354 -44.74 -24.32 -29.70
N ALA A 355 -44.79 -25.55 -29.16
CA ALA A 355 -45.37 -26.68 -29.88
C ALA A 355 -46.86 -26.48 -30.18
N ARG A 356 -47.63 -25.88 -29.25
CA ARG A 356 -49.04 -25.51 -29.46
C ARG A 356 -49.19 -24.46 -30.56
N GLU A 357 -48.39 -23.40 -30.53
CA GLU A 357 -48.41 -22.36 -31.58
C GLU A 357 -48.05 -22.94 -32.95
N ALA A 358 -47.01 -23.78 -33.02
CA ALA A 358 -46.59 -24.43 -34.25
C ALA A 358 -47.70 -25.33 -34.81
N LEU A 359 -48.38 -26.08 -33.95
CA LEU A 359 -49.52 -26.91 -34.34
C LEU A 359 -50.69 -26.06 -34.84
N GLY A 360 -51.02 -24.95 -34.16
CA GLY A 360 -52.04 -24.01 -34.64
C GLY A 360 -51.71 -23.39 -36.01
N ARG A 361 -50.43 -23.02 -36.24
CA ARG A 361 -49.98 -22.54 -37.55
C ARG A 361 -50.09 -23.62 -38.62
N ALA A 362 -49.71 -24.85 -38.31
CA ALA A 362 -49.78 -25.97 -39.23
C ALA A 362 -51.23 -26.33 -39.62
N ILE A 363 -52.18 -26.24 -38.68
CA ILE A 363 -53.61 -26.38 -38.95
C ILE A 363 -54.08 -25.29 -39.94
N GLU A 364 -53.76 -24.02 -39.67
CA GLU A 364 -54.11 -22.90 -40.55
C GLU A 364 -53.48 -23.00 -41.95
N GLU A 365 -52.24 -23.46 -42.05
CA GLU A 365 -51.58 -23.74 -43.33
C GLU A 365 -52.27 -24.88 -44.09
N ALA A 366 -52.59 -25.98 -43.42
CA ALA A 366 -53.33 -27.09 -44.02
C ALA A 366 -54.71 -26.63 -44.50
N ARG A 367 -55.41 -25.80 -43.72
CA ARG A 367 -56.70 -25.19 -44.08
C ARG A 367 -56.60 -24.34 -45.35
N LYS A 368 -55.58 -23.47 -45.45
CA LYS A 368 -55.33 -22.66 -46.65
C LYS A 368 -55.07 -23.53 -47.88
N ARG A 369 -54.31 -24.61 -47.73
CA ARG A 369 -54.06 -25.57 -48.83
C ARG A 369 -55.34 -26.26 -49.29
N VAL A 370 -56.20 -26.70 -48.37
CA VAL A 370 -57.50 -27.30 -48.71
C VAL A 370 -58.41 -26.29 -49.41
N GLN A 371 -58.43 -25.03 -48.95
CA GLN A 371 -59.18 -23.95 -49.60
C GLN A 371 -58.68 -23.66 -51.02
N PHE A 372 -57.37 -23.72 -51.26
CA PHE A 372 -56.79 -23.56 -52.60
C PHE A 372 -57.18 -24.72 -53.55
N LEU A 373 -57.35 -25.93 -53.01
CA LEU A 373 -57.77 -27.12 -53.76
C LEU A 373 -59.30 -27.23 -53.92
N ARG A 374 -60.09 -26.33 -53.32
CA ARG A 374 -61.55 -26.26 -53.54
C ARG A 374 -61.83 -25.74 -54.94
N GLY A 375 -62.12 -26.67 -55.84
CA GLY A 375 -62.38 -26.41 -57.27
C GLY A 375 -61.79 -27.49 -58.18
N SER A 376 -60.88 -28.32 -57.66
CA SER A 376 -60.15 -29.34 -58.43
C SER A 376 -60.93 -30.66 -58.65
N GLY A 377 -62.17 -30.77 -58.17
CA GLY A 377 -63.02 -31.96 -58.39
C GLY A 377 -62.57 -33.26 -57.71
N LEU A 378 -61.69 -33.18 -56.70
CA LEU A 378 -61.13 -34.35 -56.02
C LEU A 378 -62.15 -35.00 -55.06
N SER A 379 -62.40 -36.30 -55.22
CA SER A 379 -63.42 -37.06 -54.48
C SER A 379 -63.19 -37.16 -52.97
N PHE A 380 -61.94 -37.03 -52.50
CA PHE A 380 -61.56 -37.20 -51.09
C PHE A 380 -61.40 -35.86 -50.34
N LEU A 381 -61.63 -34.72 -50.99
CA LEU A 381 -61.58 -33.39 -50.35
C LEU A 381 -62.55 -33.22 -49.18
N PRO A 382 -63.81 -33.73 -49.24
CA PRO A 382 -64.74 -33.65 -48.11
C PRO A 382 -64.21 -34.36 -46.86
N ASP A 383 -63.63 -35.55 -47.02
CA ASP A 383 -63.11 -36.36 -45.91
C ASP A 383 -61.88 -35.70 -45.26
N ILE A 384 -60.97 -35.13 -46.06
CA ILE A 384 -59.82 -34.35 -45.57
C ILE A 384 -60.30 -33.12 -44.79
N GLN A 385 -61.35 -32.46 -45.29
CA GLN A 385 -61.91 -31.29 -44.64
C GLN A 385 -62.59 -31.65 -43.32
N GLU A 386 -63.25 -32.80 -43.23
CA GLU A 386 -63.85 -33.30 -42.00
C GLU A 386 -62.79 -33.61 -40.93
N VAL A 387 -61.71 -34.30 -41.30
CA VAL A 387 -60.58 -34.60 -40.41
C VAL A 387 -59.87 -33.33 -39.95
N LEU A 388 -59.70 -32.33 -40.82
CA LEU A 388 -59.15 -31.02 -40.40
C LEU A 388 -60.09 -30.23 -39.49
N THR A 389 -61.40 -30.25 -39.77
CA THR A 389 -62.39 -29.61 -38.90
C THR A 389 -62.43 -30.28 -37.53
N ARG A 390 -62.19 -31.60 -37.48
CA ARG A 390 -62.01 -32.35 -36.24
C ARG A 390 -60.71 -31.96 -35.54
N ALA A 391 -59.59 -31.89 -36.25
CA ALA A 391 -58.31 -31.42 -35.71
C ALA A 391 -58.41 -30.01 -35.11
N GLU A 392 -59.12 -29.08 -35.78
CA GLU A 392 -59.42 -27.73 -35.30
C GLU A 392 -60.29 -27.74 -34.05
N ARG A 393 -61.36 -28.54 -34.05
CA ARG A 393 -62.26 -28.67 -32.90
C ARG A 393 -61.51 -29.24 -31.69
N GLU A 394 -60.71 -30.28 -31.89
CA GLU A 394 -59.89 -30.89 -30.86
C GLU A 394 -58.78 -29.93 -30.36
N PHE A 395 -58.22 -29.09 -31.25
CA PHE A 395 -57.30 -28.01 -30.87
C PHE A 395 -57.97 -26.97 -29.97
N HIS A 396 -59.18 -26.52 -30.34
CA HIS A 396 -59.95 -25.53 -29.56
C HIS A 396 -60.48 -26.11 -28.23
N GLN A 397 -60.73 -27.42 -28.17
CA GLN A 397 -61.13 -28.13 -26.95
C GLN A 397 -59.94 -28.51 -26.05
N GLY A 398 -58.71 -28.24 -26.46
CA GLY A 398 -57.50 -28.51 -25.67
C GLY A 398 -56.97 -29.94 -25.77
N ASN A 399 -57.52 -30.78 -26.66
CA ASN A 399 -56.99 -32.12 -26.95
C ASN A 399 -55.89 -32.04 -28.02
N PHE A 400 -54.71 -31.57 -27.61
CA PHE A 400 -53.58 -31.36 -28.54
C PHE A 400 -52.98 -32.65 -29.12
N VAL A 401 -53.13 -33.78 -28.42
CA VAL A 401 -52.63 -35.08 -28.92
C VAL A 401 -53.50 -35.56 -30.06
N GLY A 402 -54.82 -35.62 -29.85
CA GLY A 402 -55.77 -35.99 -30.92
C GLY A 402 -55.74 -35.01 -32.09
N SER A 403 -55.68 -33.70 -31.81
CA SER A 403 -55.52 -32.67 -32.84
C SER A 403 -54.24 -32.86 -33.69
N SER A 404 -53.13 -33.29 -33.09
CA SER A 404 -51.89 -33.56 -33.83
C SER A 404 -51.97 -34.82 -34.69
N GLU A 405 -52.69 -35.84 -34.22
CA GLU A 405 -52.90 -37.10 -34.95
C GLU A 405 -53.85 -36.88 -36.14
N ASP A 406 -54.95 -36.16 -35.93
CA ASP A 406 -55.89 -35.76 -36.98
C ASP A 406 -55.21 -34.85 -38.01
N LEU A 407 -54.38 -33.90 -37.58
CA LEU A 407 -53.60 -33.06 -38.51
C LEU A 407 -52.59 -33.89 -39.31
N ARG A 408 -51.94 -34.89 -38.71
CA ARG A 408 -51.04 -35.82 -39.42
C ARG A 408 -51.79 -36.66 -40.45
N LEU A 409 -52.96 -37.19 -40.09
CA LEU A 409 -53.81 -37.93 -41.02
C LEU A 409 -54.27 -37.04 -42.19
N ALA A 410 -54.72 -35.81 -41.90
CA ALA A 410 -55.11 -34.86 -42.92
C ALA A 410 -53.94 -34.44 -43.83
N THR A 411 -52.74 -34.21 -43.28
CA THR A 411 -51.55 -33.86 -44.08
C THR A 411 -51.08 -35.03 -44.95
N VAL A 412 -51.12 -36.27 -44.45
CA VAL A 412 -50.81 -37.46 -45.27
C VAL A 412 -51.82 -37.62 -46.41
N LEU A 413 -53.11 -37.42 -46.16
CA LEU A 413 -54.14 -37.46 -47.21
C LEU A 413 -53.97 -36.32 -48.22
N LEU A 414 -53.61 -35.11 -47.77
CA LEU A 414 -53.29 -33.98 -48.66
C LEU A 414 -52.05 -34.23 -49.52
N ASP A 415 -51.01 -34.85 -48.96
CA ASP A 415 -49.79 -35.20 -49.68
C ASP A 415 -50.03 -36.34 -50.69
N GLN A 416 -50.89 -37.30 -50.37
CA GLN A 416 -51.33 -38.34 -51.31
C GLN A 416 -52.14 -37.74 -52.48
N VAL A 417 -52.99 -36.75 -52.20
CA VAL A 417 -53.80 -36.06 -53.21
C VAL A 417 -52.95 -35.13 -54.11
N THR A 418 -51.92 -34.48 -53.57
CA THR A 418 -51.01 -33.63 -54.34
C THR A 418 -49.92 -34.41 -55.10
N ARG A 419 -49.57 -35.63 -54.64
CA ARG A 419 -48.68 -36.57 -55.35
C ARG A 419 -49.40 -37.51 -56.31
N ALA A 420 -50.72 -37.63 -56.25
CA ALA A 420 -51.49 -38.40 -57.23
C ALA A 420 -51.31 -37.76 -58.61
N PRO A 421 -50.61 -38.42 -59.57
CA PRO A 421 -50.51 -37.89 -60.91
C PRO A 421 -51.89 -37.90 -61.54
N ASN A 422 -52.21 -36.86 -62.31
CA ASN A 422 -53.36 -36.76 -63.19
C ASN A 422 -53.78 -38.13 -63.76
N GLY A 423 -54.81 -38.71 -63.16
CA GLY A 423 -55.37 -39.99 -63.53
C GLY A 423 -56.56 -39.83 -64.47
N LYS A 424 -56.24 -39.43 -65.72
CA LYS A 424 -57.00 -39.62 -66.97
C LYS A 424 -58.40 -38.98 -67.10
N ASN A 425 -58.48 -37.86 -67.83
CA ASN A 425 -58.68 -37.83 -69.29
C ASN A 425 -58.43 -36.43 -69.85
#